data_AF-A0A840QZT3-F1
#
_entry.id   AF-A0A840QZT3-F1
#
_cell.length_a   1.000
_cell.length_b   1.000
_cell.length_c   1.000
_cell.angle_alpha   90.00
_cell.angle_beta   90.00
_cell.angle_gamma   90.00
#
_symmetry.space_group_name_H-M   'P 1'
#
loop_
_entity.id
_entity.type
_entity.pdbx_description
1 polymer ?
#
loop_
_entity_poly.entity_id
_entity_poly.type
_entity_poly.pdbx_seq_one_letter_code
_entity_poly.pdbx_strand_id
1 'polypeptide(L)'
;MLKRAFGISLIVFGSLVFADNSPSDNLPDLGDVTASRYSAQQEHDLGRMWLKMFRNSVKTVNDPLMQDYIEGLLYRLASHSELKDRRLETVIVDNATINAFAVPGGVVGVHNGIFLYTDNEAQLAGVLAHEIAHLSQRHFSRSMDNAKQSTIPTLAGLLAGVVLAATAGADAGIAAITATQAAALDSQLRFSRQHEQEADRLGMETLSKANMDPNGIPSMFVNMNANRRYARSKPPEFLLTHPLTDSRISDSANRARQYPRQVYTDNLNFQLMRMRATLQHSKNPEDLLKNWQNDSGVNGEARRYGVVIALIALNRWQEADEQLAALLKDDGSRIAYQLAKADILVGQKRYSDAIRLLQSQLAIAPNNNPYTVKLAEVLQLDNQFDEADKVLSLQSRQRPNDPNLWYQLAEVRGLAGNILGVHMARAEYFILQAQFERAKMQLRYAYELTVSNKIQQGRIKQRLRDITDMEEKLKNL
;
A
#
# COMPACT_ATOMS: atom_id res chain seq x y z
N MET A 1 -13.04 57.89 48.53
CA MET A 1 -13.69 57.41 47.28
C MET A 1 -12.60 57.10 46.26
N LEU A 2 -12.57 55.87 45.72
CA LEU A 2 -12.06 55.46 44.39
C LEU A 2 -10.68 56.03 43.94
N LYS A 3 -9.63 55.25 43.61
CA LYS A 3 -9.55 53.98 42.87
C LYS A 3 -8.16 53.35 43.14
N ARG A 4 -8.13 52.04 43.39
CA ARG A 4 -6.90 51.24 43.29
C ARG A 4 -6.57 51.04 41.81
N ALA A 5 -5.40 51.50 41.38
CA ALA A 5 -4.81 51.13 40.08
C ALA A 5 -3.85 49.96 40.31
N PHE A 6 -4.28 48.76 39.95
CA PHE A 6 -3.43 47.59 39.83
C PHE A 6 -2.58 47.75 38.56
N GLY A 7 -1.30 48.10 38.71
CA GLY A 7 -0.33 48.00 37.63
C GLY A 7 0.07 46.55 37.44
N ILE A 8 -0.51 45.88 36.44
CA ILE A 8 -0.05 44.56 35.98
C ILE A 8 1.20 44.81 35.15
N SER A 9 2.37 44.52 35.71
CA SER A 9 3.64 44.47 34.97
C SER A 9 3.65 43.18 34.16
N LEU A 10 3.32 43.28 32.87
CA LEU A 10 3.40 42.17 31.93
C LEU A 10 4.89 41.93 31.59
N ILE A 11 5.51 40.95 32.24
CA ILE A 11 6.84 40.47 31.84
C ILE A 11 6.64 39.63 30.57
N VAL A 12 6.96 40.23 29.42
CA VAL A 12 7.06 39.50 28.14
C VAL A 12 8.36 38.69 28.19
N PHE A 13 8.27 37.40 28.50
CA PHE A 13 9.34 36.46 28.20
C PHE A 13 9.34 36.23 26.67
N GLY A 14 10.19 36.96 25.96
CA GLY A 14 10.52 36.66 24.58
C GLY A 14 11.40 35.41 24.53
N SER A 15 10.79 34.25 24.36
CA SER A 15 11.52 33.03 23.99
C SER A 15 11.96 33.18 22.53
N LEU A 16 13.19 33.66 22.33
CA LEU A 16 13.92 33.47 21.08
C LEU A 16 14.14 31.97 20.91
N VAL A 17 13.25 31.31 20.16
CA VAL A 17 13.51 29.98 19.62
C VAL A 17 14.55 30.17 18.52
N PHE A 18 15.82 30.01 18.86
CA PHE A 18 16.84 29.74 17.86
C PHE A 18 16.50 28.37 17.26
N ALA A 19 16.06 28.37 16.00
CA ALA A 19 16.05 27.16 15.21
C ALA A 19 17.51 26.71 15.07
N ASP A 20 17.85 25.61 15.74
CA ASP A 20 19.12 24.94 15.61
C ASP A 20 19.17 24.30 14.21
N ASN A 21 19.56 25.09 13.21
CA ASN A 21 19.92 24.62 11.87
C ASN A 21 21.31 23.99 11.92
N SER A 22 21.47 22.98 12.77
CA SER A 22 22.58 22.04 12.68
C SER A 22 22.32 21.16 11.45
N PRO A 23 23.19 21.17 10.42
CA PRO A 23 23.11 20.17 9.36
C PRO A 23 23.33 18.82 10.04
N SER A 24 22.34 17.94 10.04
CA SER A 24 22.53 16.57 10.51
C SER A 24 23.66 15.95 9.70
N ASP A 25 24.77 15.70 10.38
CA ASP A 25 26.02 15.16 9.84
C ASP A 25 25.77 13.98 8.90
N ASN A 26 26.10 14.19 7.62
CA ASN A 26 26.41 13.13 6.67
C ASN A 26 27.84 12.62 6.93
N LEU A 27 28.12 12.17 8.16
CA LEU A 27 29.38 11.49 8.46
C LEU A 27 29.17 9.98 8.27
N PRO A 28 29.92 9.33 7.36
CA PRO A 28 29.94 7.87 7.31
C PRO A 28 30.48 7.36 8.64
N ASP A 29 29.75 6.46 9.28
CA ASP A 29 30.23 5.75 10.47
C ASP A 29 31.42 4.87 10.07
N LEU A 30 32.64 5.33 10.37
CA LEU A 30 33.90 4.67 10.07
C LEU A 30 34.17 3.55 11.09
N GLY A 31 33.26 2.57 11.12
CA GLY A 31 33.35 1.43 12.03
C GLY A 31 32.41 0.28 11.69
N ASP A 32 31.40 0.52 10.86
CA ASP A 32 30.47 -0.53 10.45
C ASP A 32 30.90 -1.13 9.11
N VAL A 33 31.23 -2.43 9.10
CA VAL A 33 31.45 -3.22 7.88
C VAL A 33 30.19 -3.32 7.00
N THR A 34 29.07 -2.71 7.42
CA THR A 34 27.82 -2.57 6.67
C THR A 34 27.53 -1.16 6.14
N ALA A 35 28.49 -0.22 6.17
CA ALA A 35 28.29 1.13 5.65
C ALA A 35 27.99 1.09 4.13
N SER A 36 26.70 0.98 3.81
CA SER A 36 26.25 0.97 2.42
C SER A 36 26.66 2.26 1.75
N ARG A 37 27.03 2.20 0.47
CA ARG A 37 27.42 3.39 -0.31
C ARG A 37 26.32 4.47 -0.36
N TYR A 38 25.08 4.11 -0.05
CA TYR A 38 23.94 5.00 -0.10
C TYR A 38 23.47 5.40 1.29
N SER A 39 23.21 6.69 1.47
CA SER A 39 22.50 7.20 2.64
C SER A 39 21.05 6.72 2.64
N ALA A 40 20.44 6.64 3.83
CA ALA A 40 19.02 6.28 3.97
C ALA A 40 18.10 7.24 3.20
N GLN A 41 18.46 8.54 3.11
CA GLN A 41 17.70 9.51 2.34
C GLN A 41 17.81 9.28 0.82
N GLN A 42 18.97 8.89 0.31
CA GLN A 42 19.11 8.51 -1.10
C GLN A 42 18.29 7.28 -1.45
N GLU A 43 18.28 6.24 -0.58
CA GLU A 43 17.43 5.06 -0.77
C GLU A 43 15.94 5.41 -0.77
N HIS A 44 15.55 6.32 0.13
CA HIS A 44 14.18 6.84 0.18
C HIS A 44 13.77 7.53 -1.12
N ASP A 45 14.56 8.51 -1.57
CA ASP A 45 14.32 9.25 -2.83
C ASP A 45 14.24 8.28 -4.02
N LEU A 46 15.13 7.28 -4.05
CA LEU A 46 15.17 6.24 -5.08
C LEU A 46 13.88 5.43 -5.12
N GLY A 47 13.46 4.92 -3.95
CA GLY A 47 12.23 4.17 -3.79
C GLY A 47 10.98 4.94 -4.22
N ARG A 48 10.91 6.23 -3.84
CA ARG A 48 9.79 7.10 -4.22
C ARG A 48 9.75 7.33 -5.73
N MET A 49 10.90 7.48 -6.39
CA MET A 49 10.96 7.58 -7.85
C MET A 49 10.54 6.26 -8.52
N TRP A 50 11.07 5.13 -8.02
CA TRP A 50 10.71 3.80 -8.49
C TRP A 50 9.19 3.57 -8.40
N LEU A 51 8.57 3.91 -7.27
CA LEU A 51 7.14 3.73 -7.06
C LEU A 51 6.28 4.54 -8.05
N LYS A 52 6.71 5.77 -8.38
CA LYS A 52 6.04 6.60 -9.39
C LYS A 52 6.07 5.94 -10.77
N MET A 53 7.23 5.42 -11.17
CA MET A 53 7.37 4.70 -12.44
C MET A 53 6.55 3.40 -12.43
N PHE A 54 6.61 2.64 -11.34
CA PHE A 54 5.91 1.39 -11.18
C PHE A 54 4.39 1.56 -11.31
N ARG A 55 3.80 2.56 -10.63
CA ARG A 55 2.36 2.88 -10.71
C ARG A 55 1.89 3.18 -12.13
N ASN A 56 2.75 3.73 -12.98
CA ASN A 56 2.43 4.00 -14.38
C ASN A 56 2.47 2.74 -15.27
N SER A 57 3.10 1.67 -14.80
CA SER A 57 3.34 0.45 -15.58
C SER A 57 2.43 -0.71 -15.21
N VAL A 58 1.64 -0.59 -14.13
CA VAL A 58 0.78 -1.68 -13.64
C VAL A 58 -0.63 -1.18 -13.35
N LYS A 59 -1.60 -2.10 -13.38
CA LYS A 59 -2.95 -1.84 -12.89
C LYS A 59 -2.97 -1.99 -11.38
N THR A 60 -3.35 -0.93 -10.66
CA THR A 60 -3.50 -0.96 -9.20
C THR A 60 -4.95 -1.19 -8.80
N VAL A 61 -5.15 -1.73 -7.60
CA VAL A 61 -6.48 -1.87 -7.00
C VAL A 61 -6.95 -0.52 -6.46
N ASN A 62 -8.21 -0.17 -6.73
CA ASN A 62 -8.87 0.99 -6.15
C ASN A 62 -9.90 0.54 -5.09
N ASP A 63 -9.39 0.02 -3.98
CA ASP A 63 -10.20 -0.41 -2.82
C ASP A 63 -9.61 0.22 -1.55
N PRO A 64 -10.15 1.36 -1.08
CA PRO A 64 -9.68 2.03 0.12
C PRO A 64 -9.71 1.15 1.37
N LEU A 65 -10.66 0.21 1.48
CA LEU A 65 -10.77 -0.67 2.64
C LEU A 65 -9.63 -1.70 2.66
N MET A 66 -9.32 -2.28 1.50
CA MET A 66 -8.17 -3.19 1.35
C MET A 66 -6.84 -2.46 1.55
N GLN A 67 -6.73 -1.24 1.02
CA GLN A 67 -5.57 -0.37 1.20
C GLN A 67 -5.31 -0.09 2.69
N ASP A 68 -6.32 0.39 3.42
CA ASP A 68 -6.22 0.67 4.85
C ASP A 68 -5.91 -0.58 5.67
N TYR A 69 -6.48 -1.74 5.31
CA TYR A 69 -6.18 -3.01 5.97
C TYR A 69 -4.70 -3.41 5.81
N ILE A 70 -4.17 -3.38 4.57
CA ILE A 70 -2.77 -3.72 4.30
C ILE A 70 -1.83 -2.72 4.96
N GLU A 71 -2.13 -1.41 4.89
CA GLU A 71 -1.34 -0.37 5.57
C GLU A 71 -1.32 -0.58 7.08
N GLY A 72 -2.48 -0.80 7.70
CA GLY A 72 -2.59 -1.02 9.13
C GLY A 72 -1.78 -2.24 9.59
N LEU A 73 -1.88 -3.35 8.84
CA LEU A 73 -1.10 -4.55 9.11
C LEU A 73 0.42 -4.30 8.94
N LEU A 74 0.82 -3.62 7.87
CA LEU A 74 2.22 -3.28 7.61
C LEU A 74 2.80 -2.39 8.72
N TYR A 75 2.09 -1.34 9.14
CA TYR A 75 2.51 -0.45 10.23
C TYR A 75 2.60 -1.19 11.56
N ARG A 76 1.65 -2.10 11.87
CA ARG A 76 1.71 -2.95 13.06
C ARG A 76 2.98 -3.81 13.05
N LEU A 77 3.29 -4.48 11.95
CA LEU A 77 4.50 -5.30 11.82
C LEU A 77 5.79 -4.46 11.90
N ALA A 78 5.85 -3.35 11.16
CA ALA A 78 7.01 -2.46 11.14
C ALA A 78 7.32 -1.84 12.51
N SER A 79 6.30 -1.63 13.35
CA SER A 79 6.50 -1.13 14.72
C SER A 79 7.22 -2.13 15.63
N HIS A 80 7.16 -3.44 15.31
CA HIS A 80 7.77 -4.55 16.05
C HIS A 80 8.99 -5.17 15.35
N SER A 81 9.39 -4.63 14.20
CA SER A 81 10.56 -5.09 13.44
C SER A 81 11.81 -4.25 13.73
N GLU A 82 12.93 -4.65 13.13
CA GLU A 82 14.20 -3.90 13.18
C GLU A 82 14.26 -2.73 12.18
N LEU A 83 13.14 -2.40 11.51
CA LEU A 83 13.10 -1.34 10.51
C LEU A 83 13.32 0.03 11.13
N LYS A 84 14.44 0.67 10.76
CA LYS A 84 14.84 2.02 11.23
C LYS A 84 14.02 3.14 10.59
N ASP A 85 13.99 3.19 9.25
CA ASP A 85 13.18 4.17 8.51
C ASP A 85 11.79 3.61 8.23
N ARG A 86 10.80 4.13 8.96
CA ARG A 86 9.40 3.67 8.91
C ARG A 86 8.53 4.49 7.96
N ARG A 87 9.13 5.29 7.07
CA ARG A 87 8.40 5.96 5.98
C ARG A 87 7.98 4.93 4.94
N LEU A 88 6.91 4.20 5.23
CA LEU A 88 6.41 3.13 4.37
C LEU A 88 5.41 3.66 3.36
N GLU A 89 5.46 3.12 2.14
CA GLU A 89 4.48 3.34 1.09
C GLU A 89 4.04 2.01 0.53
N THR A 90 2.73 1.85 0.35
CA THR A 90 2.13 0.61 -0.13
C THR A 90 1.58 0.78 -1.54
N VAL A 91 1.64 -0.30 -2.32
CA VAL A 91 0.94 -0.40 -3.60
C VAL A 91 0.30 -1.78 -3.72
N ILE A 92 -1.01 -1.79 -3.99
CA ILE A 92 -1.75 -3.02 -4.24
C ILE A 92 -1.95 -3.17 -5.74
N VAL A 93 -1.37 -4.23 -6.31
CA VAL A 93 -1.45 -4.57 -7.73
C VAL A 93 -2.68 -5.44 -7.95
N ASP A 94 -3.45 -5.13 -8.99
CA ASP A 94 -4.59 -5.93 -9.42
C ASP A 94 -4.10 -7.13 -10.23
N ASN A 95 -3.74 -8.20 -9.54
CA ASN A 95 -3.22 -9.42 -10.13
C ASN A 95 -3.60 -10.63 -9.27
N ALA A 96 -4.17 -11.66 -9.91
CA ALA A 96 -4.62 -12.87 -9.24
C ALA A 96 -3.48 -13.79 -8.79
N THR A 97 -2.24 -13.56 -9.22
CA THR A 97 -1.07 -14.32 -8.78
C THR A 97 -0.69 -13.96 -7.34
N ILE A 98 -0.05 -14.91 -6.67
CA ILE A 98 0.59 -14.69 -5.39
C ILE A 98 1.92 -13.96 -5.59
N ASN A 99 1.98 -12.71 -5.13
CA ASN A 99 3.23 -11.96 -5.06
C ASN A 99 3.20 -10.85 -4.00
N ALA A 100 4.37 -10.55 -3.46
CA ALA A 100 4.67 -9.40 -2.63
C ALA A 100 6.14 -9.05 -2.83
N PHE A 101 6.50 -7.79 -2.63
CA PHE A 101 7.88 -7.34 -2.78
C PHE A 101 8.13 -6.11 -1.91
N ALA A 102 9.39 -5.93 -1.52
CA ALA A 102 9.90 -4.68 -1.01
C ALA A 102 11.04 -4.14 -1.89
N VAL A 103 11.03 -2.83 -2.13
CA VAL A 103 12.13 -2.12 -2.78
C VAL A 103 12.67 -1.03 -1.85
N PRO A 104 13.89 -0.50 -2.08
CA PRO A 104 14.48 0.52 -1.22
C PRO A 104 13.55 1.69 -0.91
N GLY A 105 13.79 2.35 0.22
CA GLY A 105 13.01 3.51 0.62
C GLY A 105 11.67 3.20 1.27
N GLY A 106 11.44 1.95 1.68
CA GLY A 106 10.22 1.56 2.41
C GLY A 106 9.00 1.36 1.51
N VAL A 107 9.20 1.06 0.24
CA VAL A 107 8.09 0.75 -0.66
C VAL A 107 7.79 -0.74 -0.60
N VAL A 108 6.55 -1.10 -0.29
CA VAL A 108 6.06 -2.47 -0.22
C VAL A 108 4.91 -2.65 -1.20
N GLY A 109 5.03 -3.60 -2.12
CA GLY A 109 3.98 -3.95 -3.06
C GLY A 109 3.39 -5.32 -2.78
N VAL A 110 2.10 -5.47 -3.04
CA VAL A 110 1.37 -6.73 -2.83
C VAL A 110 0.40 -6.95 -3.99
N HIS A 111 0.34 -8.15 -4.54
CA HIS A 111 -0.73 -8.53 -5.44
C HIS A 111 -1.98 -8.87 -4.60
N ASN A 112 -3.15 -8.32 -4.92
CA ASN A 112 -4.40 -8.68 -4.21
C ASN A 112 -4.74 -10.17 -4.34
N GLY A 113 -4.18 -10.88 -5.32
CA GLY A 113 -4.24 -12.34 -5.43
C GLY A 113 -3.68 -13.08 -4.21
N ILE A 114 -2.80 -12.47 -3.40
CA ILE A 114 -2.25 -13.09 -2.19
C ILE A 114 -3.33 -13.59 -1.21
N PHE A 115 -4.48 -12.91 -1.16
CA PHE A 115 -5.62 -13.29 -0.32
C PHE A 115 -6.25 -14.63 -0.77
N LEU A 116 -6.09 -15.01 -2.03
CA LEU A 116 -6.58 -16.29 -2.56
C LEU A 116 -5.73 -17.48 -2.09
N TYR A 117 -4.48 -17.22 -1.71
CA TYR A 117 -3.47 -18.22 -1.32
C TYR A 117 -3.14 -18.22 0.17
N THR A 118 -3.80 -17.36 0.94
CA THR A 118 -3.67 -17.25 2.39
C THR A 118 -4.98 -17.65 3.06
N ASP A 119 -4.88 -18.49 4.09
CA ASP A 119 -6.03 -19.03 4.81
C ASP A 119 -6.40 -18.19 6.04
N ASN A 120 -5.43 -17.47 6.62
CA ASN A 120 -5.59 -16.63 7.80
C ASN A 120 -4.64 -15.41 7.76
N GLU A 121 -4.86 -14.45 8.66
CA GLU A 121 -4.05 -13.22 8.72
C GLU A 121 -2.57 -13.49 9.02
N ALA A 122 -2.25 -14.53 9.80
CA ALA A 122 -0.86 -14.82 10.17
C ALA A 122 0.01 -15.19 8.95
N GLN A 123 -0.55 -15.90 7.97
CA GLN A 123 0.17 -16.22 6.73
C GLN A 123 0.46 -14.96 5.90
N LEU A 124 -0.54 -14.09 5.73
CA LEU A 124 -0.34 -12.79 5.06
C LEU A 124 0.67 -11.92 5.81
N ALA A 125 0.53 -11.84 7.13
CA ALA A 125 1.45 -11.12 7.99
C ALA A 125 2.87 -11.68 7.89
N GLY A 126 3.03 -13.00 7.73
CA GLY A 126 4.33 -13.63 7.52
C GLY A 126 5.00 -13.19 6.23
N VAL A 127 4.25 -13.10 5.13
CA VAL A 127 4.79 -12.53 3.87
C VAL A 127 5.19 -11.07 4.05
N LEU A 128 4.34 -10.26 4.68
CA LEU A 128 4.66 -8.84 4.92
C LEU A 128 5.85 -8.64 5.88
N ALA A 129 5.95 -9.47 6.92
CA ALA A 129 7.06 -9.44 7.86
C ALA A 129 8.38 -9.85 7.21
N HIS A 130 8.34 -10.81 6.27
CA HIS A 130 9.46 -11.18 5.42
C HIS A 130 9.94 -10.01 4.55
N GLU A 131 9.02 -9.31 3.88
CA GLU A 131 9.34 -8.10 3.10
C GLU A 131 9.90 -6.97 3.98
N ILE A 132 9.35 -6.76 5.17
CA ILE A 132 9.89 -5.80 6.14
C ILE A 132 11.29 -6.21 6.60
N ALA A 133 11.59 -7.49 6.74
CA ALA A 133 12.93 -7.95 7.09
C ALA A 133 13.93 -7.65 5.95
N HIS A 134 13.54 -7.78 4.68
CA HIS A 134 14.37 -7.33 3.55
C HIS A 134 14.71 -5.85 3.61
N LEU A 135 13.73 -5.00 3.98
CA LEU A 135 13.96 -3.55 4.18
C LEU A 135 14.87 -3.29 5.38
N SER A 136 14.59 -3.95 6.52
CA SER A 136 15.32 -3.76 7.77
C SER A 136 16.80 -4.09 7.63
N GLN A 137 17.10 -5.18 6.93
CA GLN A 137 18.47 -5.64 6.68
C GLN A 137 19.11 -5.02 5.43
N ARG A 138 18.41 -4.08 4.76
CA ARG A 138 18.87 -3.41 3.54
C ARG A 138 19.41 -4.40 2.51
N HIS A 139 18.72 -5.52 2.31
CA HIS A 139 19.17 -6.63 1.46
C HIS A 139 19.40 -6.19 0.00
N PHE A 140 18.64 -5.22 -0.50
CA PHE A 140 18.90 -4.61 -1.80
C PHE A 140 20.27 -3.94 -1.84
N SER A 141 20.56 -3.05 -0.89
CA SER A 141 21.78 -2.25 -0.85
C SER A 141 23.01 -3.11 -0.59
N ARG A 142 22.90 -4.10 0.30
CA ARG A 142 23.95 -5.11 0.52
C ARG A 142 24.22 -5.95 -0.73
N SER A 143 23.17 -6.39 -1.43
CA SER A 143 23.30 -7.08 -2.73
C SER A 143 24.04 -6.20 -3.73
N MET A 144 23.76 -4.91 -3.72
CA MET A 144 24.34 -3.95 -4.65
C MET A 144 25.82 -3.69 -4.39
N ASP A 145 26.17 -3.47 -3.13
CA ASP A 145 27.55 -3.28 -2.68
C ASP A 145 28.40 -4.53 -2.98
N ASN A 146 27.84 -5.73 -2.76
CA ASN A 146 28.48 -7.01 -3.08
C ASN A 146 28.72 -7.20 -4.59
N ALA A 147 27.74 -6.82 -5.43
CA ALA A 147 27.86 -6.94 -6.87
C ALA A 147 28.79 -5.87 -7.49
N LYS A 148 29.20 -4.85 -6.72
CA LYS A 148 29.95 -3.68 -7.19
C LYS A 148 29.31 -3.01 -8.41
N GLN A 149 28.00 -3.13 -8.58
CA GLN A 149 27.26 -2.59 -9.72
C GLN A 149 26.97 -1.10 -9.51
N SER A 150 26.49 -0.42 -10.56
CA SER A 150 25.96 0.94 -10.50
C SER A 150 24.45 0.94 -10.25
N THR A 151 23.94 1.86 -9.41
CA THR A 151 22.52 1.87 -8.98
C THR A 151 21.52 1.98 -10.12
N ILE A 152 21.91 2.69 -11.19
CA ILE A 152 21.04 2.98 -12.32
C ILE A 152 20.57 1.71 -13.05
N PRO A 153 21.46 0.89 -13.63
CA PRO A 153 21.03 -0.26 -14.42
C PRO A 153 20.38 -1.33 -13.54
N THR A 154 20.81 -1.47 -12.28
CA THR A 154 20.25 -2.45 -11.34
C THR A 154 18.82 -2.08 -10.94
N LEU A 155 18.53 -0.81 -10.65
CA LEU A 155 17.16 -0.38 -10.32
C LEU A 155 16.24 -0.42 -11.54
N ALA A 156 16.74 -0.03 -12.72
CA ALA A 156 15.99 -0.17 -13.97
C ALA A 156 15.66 -1.64 -14.27
N GLY A 157 16.62 -2.54 -14.04
CA GLY A 157 16.40 -3.99 -14.13
C GLY A 157 15.40 -4.51 -13.10
N LEU A 158 15.45 -4.03 -11.85
CA LEU A 158 14.45 -4.36 -10.82
C LEU A 158 13.05 -3.89 -11.22
N LEU A 159 12.91 -2.63 -11.67
CA LEU A 159 11.63 -2.10 -12.17
C LEU A 159 11.09 -2.97 -13.30
N ALA A 160 11.92 -3.27 -14.31
CA ALA A 160 11.52 -4.13 -15.41
C ALA A 160 11.08 -5.53 -14.93
N GLY A 161 11.84 -6.13 -14.01
CA GLY A 161 11.51 -7.44 -13.43
C GLY A 161 10.18 -7.45 -12.68
N VAL A 162 9.94 -6.48 -11.79
CA VAL A 162 8.69 -6.40 -11.01
C VAL A 162 7.50 -6.04 -11.91
N VAL A 163 7.68 -5.15 -12.91
CA VAL A 163 6.62 -4.83 -13.89
C VAL A 163 6.27 -6.06 -14.73
N LEU A 164 7.27 -6.81 -15.22
CA LEU A 164 7.03 -8.05 -15.97
C LEU A 164 6.29 -9.08 -15.11
N ALA A 165 6.70 -9.28 -13.86
CA ALA A 165 5.97 -10.14 -12.92
C ALA A 165 4.53 -9.64 -12.70
N ALA A 166 4.32 -8.33 -12.54
CA ALA A 166 2.99 -7.76 -12.32
C ALA A 166 2.05 -7.83 -13.55
N THR A 167 2.59 -7.87 -14.77
CA THR A 167 1.81 -7.67 -16.01
C THR A 167 1.78 -8.85 -16.99
N ALA A 168 2.85 -9.65 -17.06
CA ALA A 168 3.05 -10.63 -18.13
C ALA A 168 3.24 -12.07 -17.63
N GLY A 169 3.41 -12.29 -16.33
CA GLY A 169 3.76 -13.61 -15.79
C GLY A 169 5.15 -14.09 -16.21
N ALA A 170 5.59 -15.20 -15.61
CA ALA A 170 6.97 -15.70 -15.52
C ALA A 170 7.75 -16.06 -16.81
N ASP A 171 7.32 -15.68 -18.02
CA ASP A 171 7.80 -16.29 -19.29
C ASP A 171 9.10 -15.70 -19.88
N ALA A 172 9.90 -14.95 -19.12
CA ALA A 172 11.11 -14.30 -19.64
C ALA A 172 12.39 -14.55 -18.81
N GLY A 173 13.25 -15.47 -19.28
CA GLY A 173 14.68 -15.57 -18.91
C GLY A 173 15.14 -17.01 -18.63
N ILE A 174 16.27 -17.55 -19.09
CA ILE A 174 17.53 -17.00 -19.65
C ILE A 174 18.17 -18.11 -20.50
N ALA A 175 18.82 -17.79 -21.64
CA ALA A 175 19.71 -18.71 -22.36
C ALA A 175 21.03 -18.00 -22.73
N ALA A 176 22.15 -18.74 -22.59
CA ALA A 176 23.57 -18.35 -22.72
C ALA A 176 24.23 -17.82 -21.42
N ILE A 177 24.76 -18.74 -20.61
CA ILE A 177 25.63 -18.45 -19.45
C ILE A 177 27.02 -19.03 -19.74
N THR A 178 28.06 -18.19 -19.67
CA THR A 178 29.48 -18.62 -19.74
C THR A 178 30.00 -19.07 -18.36
N ALA A 179 31.10 -19.82 -18.26
CA ALA A 179 31.62 -20.33 -16.98
C ALA A 179 31.96 -19.22 -15.95
N THR A 180 32.52 -18.09 -16.40
CA THR A 180 32.77 -16.92 -15.53
C THR A 180 31.47 -16.28 -15.05
N GLN A 181 30.46 -16.25 -15.92
CA GLN A 181 29.14 -15.75 -15.58
C GLN A 181 28.39 -16.71 -14.65
N ALA A 182 28.66 -18.02 -14.73
CA ALA A 182 28.11 -19.03 -13.83
C ALA A 182 28.62 -18.86 -12.38
N ALA A 183 29.90 -18.52 -12.18
CA ALA A 183 30.44 -18.26 -10.85
C ALA A 183 29.88 -16.97 -10.20
N ALA A 184 29.71 -15.91 -11.00
CA ALA A 184 29.06 -14.68 -10.55
C ALA A 184 27.57 -14.91 -10.21
N LEU A 185 26.87 -15.69 -11.04
CA LEU A 185 25.49 -16.10 -10.80
C LEU A 185 25.36 -17.00 -9.56
N ASP A 186 26.26 -17.97 -9.36
CA ASP A 186 26.25 -18.80 -8.15
C ASP A 186 26.48 -17.97 -6.89
N SER A 187 27.43 -17.03 -6.92
CA SER A 187 27.66 -16.09 -5.82
C SER A 187 26.40 -15.27 -5.51
N GLN A 188 25.76 -14.69 -6.52
CA GLN A 188 24.51 -13.94 -6.39
C GLN A 188 23.37 -14.81 -5.82
N LEU A 189 23.25 -16.05 -6.28
CA LEU A 189 22.25 -17.01 -5.79
C LEU A 189 22.53 -17.45 -4.34
N ARG A 190 23.81 -17.58 -3.94
CA ARG A 190 24.19 -17.88 -2.55
C ARG A 190 23.84 -16.73 -1.60
N PHE A 191 24.16 -15.50 -1.97
CA PHE A 191 23.78 -14.32 -1.18
C PHE A 191 22.26 -14.15 -1.08
N SER A 192 21.54 -14.37 -2.18
CA SER A 192 20.07 -14.41 -2.17
C SER A 192 19.56 -15.44 -1.15
N ARG A 193 20.06 -16.69 -1.15
CA ARG A 193 19.64 -17.71 -0.17
C ARG A 193 19.93 -17.32 1.29
N GLN A 194 21.05 -16.64 1.56
CA GLN A 194 21.37 -16.16 2.91
C GLN A 194 20.41 -15.03 3.34
N HIS A 195 20.14 -14.08 2.46
CA HIS A 195 19.15 -13.02 2.69
C HIS A 195 17.76 -13.58 2.96
N GLU A 196 17.36 -14.62 2.23
CA GLU A 196 16.09 -15.30 2.44
C GLU A 196 16.00 -15.96 3.83
N GLN A 197 17.04 -16.67 4.28
CA GLN A 197 17.07 -17.29 5.61
C GLN A 197 17.07 -16.25 6.74
N GLU A 198 17.79 -15.14 6.52
CA GLU A 198 17.81 -14.00 7.44
C GLU A 198 16.43 -13.34 7.54
N ALA A 199 15.77 -13.10 6.39
CA ALA A 199 14.44 -12.53 6.32
C ALA A 199 13.38 -13.46 6.95
N ASP A 200 13.43 -14.77 6.71
CA ASP A 200 12.55 -15.76 7.35
C ASP A 200 12.65 -15.67 8.88
N ARG A 201 13.88 -15.66 9.40
CA ARG A 201 14.16 -15.63 10.85
C ARG A 201 13.62 -14.34 11.48
N LEU A 202 13.98 -13.19 10.92
CA LEU A 202 13.57 -11.87 11.43
C LEU A 202 12.08 -11.60 11.23
N GLY A 203 11.49 -12.16 10.17
CA GLY A 203 10.05 -12.13 9.93
C GLY A 203 9.29 -12.87 11.03
N MET A 204 9.69 -14.11 11.37
CA MET A 204 9.11 -14.84 12.51
C MET A 204 9.28 -14.11 13.84
N GLU A 205 10.45 -13.49 14.06
CA GLU A 205 10.71 -12.70 15.26
C GLU A 205 9.77 -11.48 15.33
N THR A 206 9.56 -10.80 14.21
CA THR A 206 8.62 -9.68 14.08
C THR A 206 7.19 -10.12 14.36
N LEU A 207 6.74 -11.26 13.82
CA LEU A 207 5.42 -11.81 14.10
C LEU A 207 5.23 -12.10 15.59
N SER A 208 6.21 -12.76 16.20
CA SER A 208 6.17 -13.08 17.62
C SER A 208 6.10 -11.81 18.48
N LYS A 209 6.91 -10.79 18.18
CA LYS A 209 6.89 -9.49 18.87
C LYS A 209 5.56 -8.76 18.67
N ALA A 210 4.94 -8.89 17.50
CA ALA A 210 3.63 -8.30 17.19
C ALA A 210 2.44 -9.10 17.75
N ASN A 211 2.70 -10.16 18.53
CA ASN A 211 1.70 -11.10 19.05
C ASN A 211 0.85 -11.74 17.95
N MET A 212 1.50 -12.16 16.87
CA MET A 212 0.94 -12.88 15.73
C MET A 212 1.63 -14.24 15.57
N ASP A 213 0.95 -15.21 14.98
CA ASP A 213 1.46 -16.60 14.90
C ASP A 213 2.73 -16.70 14.05
N PRO A 214 3.90 -17.05 14.62
CA PRO A 214 5.13 -17.27 13.86
C PRO A 214 5.02 -18.43 12.87
N ASN A 215 4.03 -19.32 13.02
CA ASN A 215 3.74 -20.37 12.04
C ASN A 215 3.20 -19.82 10.71
N GLY A 216 2.85 -18.53 10.63
CA GLY A 216 2.42 -17.87 9.39
C GLY A 216 3.38 -18.09 8.23
N ILE A 217 4.70 -17.94 8.45
CA ILE A 217 5.73 -18.15 7.41
C ILE A 217 5.81 -19.61 6.93
N PRO A 218 6.06 -20.61 7.79
CA PRO A 218 6.12 -22.01 7.34
C PRO A 218 4.79 -22.50 6.74
N SER A 219 3.64 -22.08 7.28
CA SER A 219 2.34 -22.41 6.68
C SER A 219 2.20 -21.81 5.27
N MET A 220 2.69 -20.58 5.07
CA MET A 220 2.70 -19.98 3.74
C MET A 220 3.58 -20.75 2.75
N PHE A 221 4.75 -21.22 3.18
CA PHE A 221 5.61 -22.06 2.34
C PHE A 221 4.96 -23.38 1.96
N VAL A 222 4.18 -23.99 2.85
CA VAL A 222 3.38 -25.17 2.51
C VAL A 222 2.37 -24.83 1.42
N ASN A 223 1.65 -23.71 1.54
CA ASN A 223 0.71 -23.24 0.52
C ASN A 223 1.41 -23.01 -0.83
N MET A 224 2.56 -22.31 -0.84
CA MET A 224 3.35 -22.08 -2.06
C MET A 224 3.86 -23.38 -2.70
N ASN A 225 4.36 -24.32 -1.90
CA ASN A 225 4.86 -25.61 -2.38
C ASN A 225 3.73 -26.49 -2.94
N ALA A 226 2.56 -26.48 -2.32
CA ALA A 226 1.37 -27.16 -2.85
C ALA A 226 0.99 -26.56 -4.22
N ASN A 227 0.87 -25.24 -4.31
CA ASN A 227 0.55 -24.55 -5.56
C ASN A 227 1.59 -24.83 -6.67
N ARG A 228 2.89 -24.87 -6.33
CA ARG A 228 3.96 -25.25 -7.27
C ARG A 228 3.78 -26.65 -7.85
N ARG A 229 3.27 -27.61 -7.07
CA ARG A 229 3.02 -28.99 -7.53
C ARG A 229 1.81 -29.09 -8.45
N TYR A 230 0.77 -28.29 -8.20
CA TYR A 230 -0.43 -28.27 -9.02
C TYR A 230 -0.28 -27.43 -10.30
N ALA A 231 0.56 -26.40 -10.26
CA ALA A 231 0.95 -25.63 -11.44
C ALA A 231 1.95 -26.44 -12.27
N ARG A 232 1.43 -27.31 -13.16
CA ARG A 232 2.18 -28.27 -13.99
C ARG A 232 3.32 -27.70 -14.86
N SER A 233 3.54 -26.38 -14.88
CA SER A 233 4.56 -25.75 -15.74
C SER A 233 5.16 -24.43 -15.23
N LYS A 234 4.66 -23.80 -14.15
CA LYS A 234 5.13 -22.46 -13.74
C LYS A 234 5.19 -22.30 -12.21
N PRO A 235 6.36 -22.00 -11.62
CA PRO A 235 6.41 -21.62 -10.21
C PRO A 235 5.67 -20.29 -10.00
N PRO A 236 5.04 -20.07 -8.81
CA PRO A 236 4.54 -18.76 -8.42
C PRO A 236 5.58 -17.64 -8.62
N GLU A 237 5.16 -16.45 -9.06
CA GLU A 237 6.04 -15.31 -9.31
C GLU A 237 6.88 -14.93 -8.09
N PHE A 238 6.29 -14.97 -6.89
CA PHE A 238 7.00 -14.79 -5.63
C PHE A 238 8.24 -15.69 -5.51
N LEU A 239 8.20 -16.93 -6.03
CA LEU A 239 9.32 -17.87 -5.96
C LEU A 239 10.45 -17.57 -6.95
N LEU A 240 10.23 -16.67 -7.93
CA LEU A 240 11.28 -16.22 -8.85
C LEU A 240 12.23 -15.24 -8.16
N THR A 241 11.70 -14.41 -7.26
CA THR A 241 12.49 -13.46 -6.45
C THR A 241 12.87 -14.04 -5.09
N HIS A 242 12.05 -14.95 -4.54
CA HIS A 242 12.27 -15.61 -3.25
C HIS A 242 12.28 -17.15 -3.40
N PRO A 243 13.41 -17.75 -3.84
CA PRO A 243 13.48 -19.19 -4.08
C PRO A 243 13.14 -20.00 -2.82
N LEU A 244 12.12 -20.86 -2.92
CA LEU A 244 11.70 -21.74 -1.83
C LEU A 244 12.39 -23.11 -1.95
N THR A 245 13.32 -23.38 -1.03
CA THR A 245 14.06 -24.64 -0.92
C THR A 245 13.49 -25.52 0.21
N ASP A 246 13.69 -26.83 0.13
CA ASP A 246 13.30 -27.76 1.21
C ASP A 246 14.02 -27.43 2.53
N SER A 247 15.24 -26.88 2.45
CA SER A 247 15.98 -26.38 3.61
C SER A 247 15.28 -25.20 4.29
N ARG A 248 14.70 -24.25 3.55
CA ARG A 248 13.94 -23.14 4.13
C ARG A 248 12.62 -23.61 4.76
N ILE A 249 11.92 -24.55 4.10
CA ILE A 249 10.68 -25.13 4.65
C ILE A 249 10.97 -25.83 5.99
N SER A 250 12.01 -26.66 6.04
CA SER A 250 12.39 -27.37 7.27
C SER A 250 12.95 -26.45 8.35
N ASP A 251 13.79 -25.48 8.00
CA ASP A 251 14.36 -24.50 8.94
C ASP A 251 13.27 -23.62 9.55
N SER A 252 12.36 -23.08 8.73
CA SER A 252 11.24 -22.26 9.21
C SER A 252 10.30 -23.03 10.14
N ALA A 253 9.96 -24.27 9.81
CA ALA A 253 9.17 -25.15 10.68
C ALA A 253 9.92 -25.48 12.00
N ASN A 254 11.24 -25.65 11.96
CA ASN A 254 12.05 -25.88 13.15
C ASN A 254 12.09 -24.64 14.06
N ARG A 255 12.25 -23.44 13.49
CA ARG A 255 12.26 -22.17 14.24
C ARG A 255 10.90 -21.84 14.82
N ALA A 256 9.82 -22.01 14.08
CA ALA A 256 8.47 -21.73 14.57
C ALA A 256 8.16 -22.51 15.85
N ARG A 257 8.69 -23.74 16.00
CA ARG A 257 8.56 -24.57 17.22
C ARG A 257 9.30 -24.03 18.44
N GLN A 258 10.24 -23.10 18.27
CA GLN A 258 11.00 -22.47 19.36
C GLN A 258 10.23 -21.29 19.99
N TYR A 259 9.23 -20.76 19.32
CA TYR A 259 8.38 -19.70 19.85
C TYR A 259 7.30 -20.25 20.79
N PRO A 260 6.79 -19.42 21.73
CA PRO A 260 5.71 -19.83 22.63
C PRO A 260 4.48 -20.32 21.86
N ARG A 261 3.94 -21.47 22.27
CA ARG A 261 2.66 -21.95 21.77
C ARG A 261 1.54 -21.12 22.39
N GLN A 262 0.82 -20.39 21.54
CA GLN A 262 -0.35 -19.61 21.92
C GLN A 262 -1.51 -19.98 21.00
N VAL A 263 -2.74 -19.79 21.48
CA VAL A 263 -3.93 -19.92 20.64
C VAL A 263 -4.13 -18.59 19.93
N TYR A 264 -3.89 -18.58 18.63
CA TYR A 264 -4.14 -17.42 17.79
C TYR A 264 -5.55 -17.51 17.21
N THR A 265 -6.36 -16.49 17.47
CA THR A 265 -7.67 -16.35 16.84
C THR A 265 -7.50 -15.73 15.47
N ASP A 266 -8.17 -16.29 14.48
CA ASP A 266 -8.19 -15.71 13.14
C ASP A 266 -8.85 -14.32 13.13
N ASN A 267 -8.42 -13.46 12.21
CA ASN A 267 -8.89 -12.10 12.12
C ASN A 267 -10.03 -11.99 11.11
N LEU A 268 -11.22 -11.60 11.58
CA LEU A 268 -12.36 -11.45 10.70
C LEU A 268 -12.11 -10.43 9.57
N ASN A 269 -11.42 -9.31 9.83
CA ASN A 269 -11.16 -8.31 8.79
C ASN A 269 -10.30 -8.87 7.65
N PHE A 270 -9.33 -9.74 7.96
CA PHE A 270 -8.60 -10.51 6.95
C PHE A 270 -9.56 -11.34 6.10
N GLN A 271 -10.46 -12.10 6.74
CA GLN A 271 -11.42 -12.93 6.02
C GLN A 271 -12.38 -12.09 5.16
N LEU A 272 -12.77 -10.89 5.60
CA LEU A 272 -13.57 -9.96 4.78
C LEU A 272 -12.78 -9.49 3.55
N MET A 273 -11.49 -9.15 3.70
CA MET A 273 -10.64 -8.77 2.57
C MET A 273 -10.43 -9.92 1.60
N ARG A 274 -10.32 -11.14 2.13
CA ARG A 274 -10.29 -12.37 1.32
C ARG A 274 -11.54 -12.53 0.48
N MET A 275 -12.74 -12.34 1.05
CA MET A 275 -13.98 -12.37 0.26
C MET A 275 -14.00 -11.31 -0.85
N ARG A 276 -13.54 -10.08 -0.55
CA ARG A 276 -13.45 -8.99 -1.54
C ARG A 276 -12.50 -9.35 -2.68
N ALA A 277 -11.31 -9.85 -2.37
CA ALA A 277 -10.32 -10.29 -3.36
C ALA A 277 -10.84 -11.47 -4.20
N THR A 278 -11.51 -12.44 -3.57
CA THR A 278 -12.14 -13.56 -4.30
C THR A 278 -13.22 -13.10 -5.27
N LEU A 279 -14.09 -12.17 -4.85
CA LEU A 279 -15.09 -11.59 -5.75
C LEU A 279 -14.45 -10.83 -6.90
N GLN A 280 -13.43 -10.00 -6.62
CA GLN A 280 -12.74 -9.19 -7.63
C GLN A 280 -12.10 -10.04 -8.73
N HIS A 281 -11.54 -11.20 -8.39
CA HIS A 281 -10.91 -12.13 -9.34
C HIS A 281 -11.88 -13.16 -9.93
N SER A 282 -13.16 -13.08 -9.59
CA SER A 282 -14.17 -13.97 -10.14
C SER A 282 -14.55 -13.59 -11.56
N LYS A 283 -14.63 -14.60 -12.43
CA LYS A 283 -15.23 -14.45 -13.76
C LYS A 283 -16.76 -14.57 -13.73
N ASN A 284 -17.31 -15.17 -12.68
CA ASN A 284 -18.75 -15.41 -12.53
C ASN A 284 -19.20 -15.18 -11.07
N PRO A 285 -19.66 -13.96 -10.74
CA PRO A 285 -20.20 -13.65 -9.42
C PRO A 285 -21.41 -14.51 -9.01
N GLU A 286 -22.22 -14.98 -9.97
CA GLU A 286 -23.39 -15.82 -9.70
C GLU A 286 -22.99 -17.20 -9.16
N ASP A 287 -21.93 -17.80 -9.71
CA ASP A 287 -21.41 -19.08 -9.24
C ASP A 287 -20.79 -18.93 -7.84
N LEU A 288 -20.06 -17.84 -7.60
CA LEU A 288 -19.53 -17.53 -6.26
C LEU A 288 -20.66 -17.35 -5.24
N LEU A 289 -21.71 -16.62 -5.58
CA LEU A 289 -22.88 -16.44 -4.72
C LEU A 289 -23.47 -17.79 -4.31
N LYS A 290 -23.74 -18.67 -5.28
CA LYS A 290 -24.28 -20.02 -5.02
C LYS A 290 -23.35 -20.84 -4.13
N ASN A 291 -22.04 -20.80 -4.40
CA ASN A 291 -21.05 -21.53 -3.59
C ASN A 291 -21.04 -21.03 -2.14
N TRP A 292 -21.04 -19.71 -1.92
CA TRP A 292 -21.03 -19.13 -0.57
C TRP A 292 -22.35 -19.33 0.18
N GLN A 293 -23.49 -19.40 -0.52
CA GLN A 293 -24.78 -19.72 0.09
C GLN A 293 -24.88 -21.19 0.54
N ASN A 294 -24.27 -22.11 -0.21
CA ASN A 294 -24.38 -23.55 0.03
C ASN A 294 -23.29 -24.12 0.95
N ASP A 295 -22.18 -23.41 1.12
CA ASP A 295 -21.10 -23.85 1.98
C ASP A 295 -21.56 -23.75 3.46
N SER A 296 -21.19 -24.73 4.29
CA SER A 296 -21.41 -24.76 5.76
C SER A 296 -20.13 -24.80 6.61
N GLY A 297 -18.95 -24.64 6.00
CA GLY A 297 -17.65 -24.63 6.66
C GLY A 297 -17.37 -23.44 7.61
N VAL A 298 -16.09 -23.31 7.97
CA VAL A 298 -15.57 -22.30 8.92
C VAL A 298 -15.71 -20.87 8.33
N ASN A 299 -15.72 -19.85 9.18
CA ASN A 299 -15.87 -18.42 8.80
C ASN A 299 -17.25 -18.03 8.26
N GLY A 300 -18.32 -18.51 8.90
CA GLY A 300 -19.71 -18.23 8.51
C GLY A 300 -20.05 -16.74 8.41
N GLU A 301 -19.47 -15.88 9.27
CA GLU A 301 -19.70 -14.44 9.22
C GLU A 301 -19.05 -13.78 8.00
N ALA A 302 -17.78 -14.09 7.72
CA ALA A 302 -17.09 -13.58 6.52
C ALA A 302 -17.81 -14.01 5.24
N ARG A 303 -18.29 -15.25 5.20
CA ARG A 303 -19.06 -15.79 4.08
C ARG A 303 -20.41 -15.12 3.89
N ARG A 304 -21.15 -14.84 4.97
CA ARG A 304 -22.37 -14.01 4.89
C ARG A 304 -22.07 -12.65 4.29
N TYR A 305 -20.95 -12.04 4.68
CA TYR A 305 -20.49 -10.80 4.04
C TYR A 305 -20.12 -11.01 2.57
N GLY A 306 -19.48 -12.13 2.21
CA GLY A 306 -19.24 -12.56 0.83
C GLY A 306 -20.53 -12.61 -0.01
N VAL A 307 -21.59 -13.21 0.54
CA VAL A 307 -22.93 -13.24 -0.07
C VAL A 307 -23.46 -11.81 -0.30
N VAL A 308 -23.36 -10.93 0.70
CA VAL A 308 -23.77 -9.52 0.57
C VAL A 308 -23.04 -8.82 -0.58
N ILE A 309 -21.71 -8.89 -0.63
CA ILE A 309 -20.94 -8.20 -1.68
C ILE A 309 -21.16 -8.81 -3.08
N ALA A 310 -21.44 -10.11 -3.17
CA ALA A 310 -21.81 -10.75 -4.44
C ALA A 310 -23.20 -10.29 -4.90
N LEU A 311 -24.19 -10.20 -4.01
CA LEU A 311 -25.52 -9.66 -4.31
C LEU A 311 -25.45 -8.19 -4.75
N ILE A 312 -24.61 -7.37 -4.09
CA ILE A 312 -24.30 -5.99 -4.50
C ILE A 312 -23.74 -5.98 -5.93
N ALA A 313 -22.74 -6.81 -6.24
CA ALA A 313 -22.15 -6.88 -7.58
C ALA A 313 -23.16 -7.33 -8.67
N LEU A 314 -24.20 -8.07 -8.28
CA LEU A 314 -25.29 -8.54 -9.15
C LEU A 314 -26.49 -7.57 -9.18
N ASN A 315 -26.37 -6.40 -8.53
CA ASN A 315 -27.44 -5.40 -8.38
C ASN A 315 -28.72 -5.91 -7.67
N ARG A 316 -28.59 -6.96 -6.84
CA ARG A 316 -29.68 -7.54 -6.04
C ARG A 316 -29.79 -6.84 -4.68
N TRP A 317 -30.13 -5.56 -4.72
CA TRP A 317 -30.01 -4.65 -3.56
C TRP A 317 -30.87 -5.05 -2.37
N GLN A 318 -32.09 -5.52 -2.60
CA GLN A 318 -33.00 -5.91 -1.52
C GLN A 318 -32.49 -7.15 -0.80
N GLU A 319 -32.13 -8.20 -1.54
CA GLU A 319 -31.55 -9.42 -0.97
C GLU A 319 -30.24 -9.10 -0.22
N ALA A 320 -29.40 -8.23 -0.78
CA ALA A 320 -28.17 -7.79 -0.11
C ALA A 320 -28.47 -7.11 1.24
N ASP A 321 -29.50 -6.26 1.30
CA ASP A 321 -29.90 -5.56 2.53
C ASP A 321 -30.42 -6.51 3.60
N GLU A 322 -31.24 -7.49 3.19
CA GLU A 322 -31.77 -8.53 4.07
C GLU A 322 -30.65 -9.38 4.69
N GLN A 323 -29.66 -9.79 3.87
CA GLN A 323 -28.50 -10.55 4.35
C GLN A 323 -27.58 -9.70 5.25
N LEU A 324 -27.40 -8.41 4.93
CA LEU A 324 -26.55 -7.50 5.70
C LEU A 324 -27.15 -7.14 7.06
N ALA A 325 -28.48 -7.12 7.20
CA ALA A 325 -29.16 -6.75 8.42
C ALA A 325 -28.74 -7.58 9.65
N ALA A 326 -28.50 -8.88 9.45
CA ALA A 326 -28.00 -9.76 10.52
C ALA A 326 -26.58 -9.39 10.95
N LEU A 327 -25.68 -9.12 9.99
CA LEU A 327 -24.29 -8.74 10.27
C LEU A 327 -24.21 -7.40 11.01
N LEU A 328 -25.02 -6.42 10.62
CA LEU A 328 -25.09 -5.12 11.28
C LEU A 328 -25.70 -5.20 12.69
N LYS A 329 -26.54 -6.21 12.97
CA LYS A 329 -27.06 -6.46 14.31
C LYS A 329 -25.98 -7.01 15.24
N ASP A 330 -25.14 -7.90 14.73
CA ASP A 330 -24.06 -8.53 15.50
C ASP A 330 -22.88 -7.56 15.69
N ASP A 331 -22.48 -6.83 14.64
CA ASP A 331 -21.45 -5.79 14.69
C ASP A 331 -21.78 -4.60 13.79
N GLY A 332 -22.58 -3.68 14.32
CA GLY A 332 -22.99 -2.46 13.64
C GLY A 332 -21.86 -1.44 13.47
N SER A 333 -20.67 -1.66 14.01
CA SER A 333 -19.56 -0.70 13.92
C SER A 333 -18.54 -1.04 12.82
N ARG A 334 -18.64 -2.24 12.24
CA ARG A 334 -17.65 -2.72 11.29
C ARG A 334 -17.66 -1.92 9.99
N ILE A 335 -16.50 -1.38 9.64
CA ILE A 335 -16.32 -0.53 8.45
C ILE A 335 -16.79 -1.23 7.18
N ALA A 336 -16.43 -2.49 6.98
CA ALA A 336 -16.84 -3.28 5.83
C ALA A 336 -18.37 -3.38 5.68
N TYR A 337 -19.10 -3.53 6.79
CA TYR A 337 -20.56 -3.66 6.78
C TYR A 337 -21.24 -2.32 6.52
N GLN A 338 -20.70 -1.25 7.12
CA GLN A 338 -21.19 0.11 6.88
C GLN A 338 -20.96 0.57 5.44
N LEU A 339 -19.82 0.22 4.84
CA LEU A 339 -19.55 0.48 3.43
C LEU A 339 -20.48 -0.33 2.53
N ALA A 340 -20.71 -1.61 2.81
CA ALA A 340 -21.69 -2.42 2.07
C ALA A 340 -23.10 -1.83 2.16
N LYS A 341 -23.50 -1.31 3.34
CA LYS A 341 -24.78 -0.61 3.50
C LYS A 341 -24.83 0.66 2.65
N ALA A 342 -23.76 1.43 2.60
CA ALA A 342 -23.67 2.61 1.73
C ALA A 342 -23.78 2.22 0.25
N ASP A 343 -23.11 1.15 -0.19
CA ASP A 343 -23.19 0.64 -1.57
C ASP A 343 -24.63 0.22 -1.94
N ILE A 344 -25.34 -0.46 -1.03
CA ILE A 344 -26.75 -0.83 -1.22
C ILE A 344 -27.64 0.41 -1.36
N LEU A 345 -27.47 1.41 -0.48
CA LEU A 345 -28.23 2.66 -0.54
C LEU A 345 -27.96 3.42 -1.84
N VAL A 346 -26.70 3.47 -2.28
CA VAL A 346 -26.29 4.07 -3.57
C VAL A 346 -26.94 3.32 -4.74
N GLY A 347 -26.91 1.99 -4.75
CA GLY A 347 -27.56 1.15 -5.78
C GLY A 347 -29.08 1.36 -5.85
N GLN A 348 -29.71 1.65 -4.70
CA GLN A 348 -31.12 2.02 -4.59
C GLN A 348 -31.40 3.51 -4.90
N LYS A 349 -30.39 4.29 -5.30
CA LYS A 349 -30.46 5.75 -5.55
C LYS A 349 -30.87 6.57 -4.33
N ARG A 350 -30.66 6.05 -3.12
CA ARG A 350 -30.93 6.72 -1.83
C ARG A 350 -29.70 7.48 -1.35
N TYR A 351 -29.21 8.40 -2.18
CA TYR A 351 -27.94 9.10 -1.94
C TYR A 351 -27.95 9.89 -0.63
N SER A 352 -29.04 10.59 -0.31
CA SER A 352 -29.15 11.35 0.94
C SER A 352 -29.04 10.46 2.18
N ASP A 353 -29.54 9.22 2.12
CA ASP A 353 -29.45 8.26 3.23
C ASP A 353 -28.01 7.75 3.38
N ALA A 354 -27.34 7.45 2.26
CA ALA A 354 -25.94 7.04 2.24
C ALA A 354 -25.02 8.17 2.76
N ILE A 355 -25.26 9.42 2.38
CA ILE A 355 -24.52 10.59 2.88
C ILE A 355 -24.67 10.71 4.40
N ARG A 356 -25.90 10.66 4.93
CA ARG A 356 -26.13 10.72 6.39
C ARG A 356 -25.45 9.57 7.12
N LEU A 357 -25.52 8.36 6.56
CA LEU A 357 -24.82 7.20 7.11
C LEU A 357 -23.32 7.46 7.21
N LEU A 358 -22.67 7.82 6.10
CA LEU A 358 -21.21 8.02 6.06
C LEU A 358 -20.75 9.20 6.91
N GLN A 359 -21.52 10.29 6.96
CA GLN A 359 -21.25 11.41 7.86
C GLN A 359 -21.34 10.99 9.33
N SER A 360 -22.34 10.16 9.70
CA SER A 360 -22.44 9.63 11.07
C SER A 360 -21.25 8.74 11.44
N GLN A 361 -20.74 7.93 10.49
CA GLN A 361 -19.56 7.10 10.72
C GLN A 361 -18.28 7.95 10.83
N LEU A 362 -18.13 8.99 10.00
CA LEU A 362 -16.99 9.91 10.08
C LEU A 362 -17.01 10.79 11.34
N ALA A 363 -18.17 11.02 11.94
CA ALA A 363 -18.26 11.67 13.25
C ALA A 363 -17.67 10.79 14.37
N ILE A 364 -17.74 9.46 14.23
CA ILE A 364 -17.17 8.48 15.18
C ILE A 364 -15.70 8.22 14.88
N ALA A 365 -15.36 8.07 13.59
CA ALA A 365 -14.00 7.82 13.11
C ALA A 365 -13.54 8.93 12.16
N PRO A 366 -13.15 10.11 12.68
CA PRO A 366 -12.63 11.20 11.86
C PRO A 366 -11.43 10.75 11.03
N ASN A 367 -11.33 11.25 9.80
CA ASN A 367 -10.26 10.93 8.84
C ASN A 367 -10.19 9.46 8.40
N ASN A 368 -11.22 8.65 8.64
CA ASN A 368 -11.28 7.30 8.09
C ASN A 368 -11.32 7.35 6.56
N ASN A 369 -10.28 6.82 5.91
CA ASN A 369 -10.09 6.93 4.47
C ASN A 369 -11.20 6.22 3.66
N PRO A 370 -11.60 4.97 3.95
CA PRO A 370 -12.69 4.31 3.26
C PRO A 370 -14.02 5.06 3.29
N TYR A 371 -14.43 5.54 4.46
CA TYR A 371 -15.65 6.34 4.55
C TYR A 371 -15.55 7.67 3.83
N THR A 372 -14.37 8.32 3.87
CA THR A 372 -14.14 9.61 3.22
C THR A 372 -14.22 9.48 1.69
N VAL A 373 -13.57 8.47 1.12
CA VAL A 373 -13.62 8.19 -0.33
C VAL A 373 -15.04 7.82 -0.75
N LYS A 374 -15.72 6.94 -0.01
CA LYS A 374 -17.10 6.57 -0.30
C LYS A 374 -18.05 7.77 -0.19
N LEU A 375 -17.87 8.64 0.81
CA LEU A 375 -18.68 9.85 0.95
C LEU A 375 -18.50 10.79 -0.24
N ALA A 376 -17.26 11.02 -0.68
CA ALA A 376 -16.98 11.83 -1.85
C ALA A 376 -17.63 11.26 -3.13
N GLU A 377 -17.56 9.94 -3.32
CA GLU A 377 -18.24 9.24 -4.41
C GLU A 377 -19.77 9.47 -4.36
N VAL A 378 -20.40 9.29 -3.20
CA VAL A 378 -21.85 9.48 -3.06
C VAL A 378 -22.24 10.95 -3.28
N LEU A 379 -21.47 11.90 -2.74
CA LEU A 379 -21.70 13.34 -2.96
C LEU A 379 -21.61 13.69 -4.45
N GLN A 380 -20.64 13.13 -5.17
CA GLN A 380 -20.52 13.29 -6.61
C GLN A 380 -21.76 12.74 -7.34
N LEU A 381 -22.24 11.54 -6.97
CA LEU A 381 -23.45 10.93 -7.56
C LEU A 381 -24.72 11.75 -7.28
N ASP A 382 -24.79 12.42 -6.13
CA ASP A 382 -25.87 13.33 -5.74
C ASP A 382 -25.71 14.75 -6.33
N ASN A 383 -24.72 14.99 -7.19
CA ASN A 383 -24.35 16.28 -7.78
C ASN A 383 -23.92 17.37 -6.76
N GLN A 384 -23.50 16.98 -5.56
CA GLN A 384 -22.95 17.87 -4.54
C GLN A 384 -21.44 18.07 -4.71
N PHE A 385 -21.03 18.61 -5.86
CA PHE A 385 -19.62 18.65 -6.27
C PHE A 385 -18.74 19.51 -5.36
N ASP A 386 -19.24 20.63 -4.84
CA ASP A 386 -18.48 21.49 -3.92
C ASP A 386 -18.18 20.80 -2.59
N GLU A 387 -19.12 20.01 -2.06
CA GLU A 387 -18.91 19.24 -0.84
C GLU A 387 -17.96 18.07 -1.09
N ALA A 388 -18.09 17.38 -2.22
CA ALA A 388 -17.14 16.34 -2.62
C ALA A 388 -15.71 16.92 -2.76
N ASP A 389 -15.55 18.12 -3.33
CA ASP A 389 -14.25 18.81 -3.44
C ASP A 389 -13.65 19.10 -2.07
N LYS A 390 -14.44 19.60 -1.12
CA LYS A 390 -13.97 19.88 0.25
C LYS A 390 -13.46 18.63 0.94
N VAL A 391 -14.25 17.54 0.86
CA VAL A 391 -13.92 16.24 1.44
C VAL A 391 -12.62 15.70 0.85
N LEU A 392 -12.52 15.62 -0.48
CA LEU A 392 -11.33 15.10 -1.17
C LEU A 392 -10.11 16.02 -1.01
N SER A 393 -10.28 17.34 -0.94
CA SER A 393 -9.19 18.30 -0.71
C SER A 393 -8.59 18.18 0.69
N LEU A 394 -9.39 17.82 1.70
CA LEU A 394 -8.89 17.50 3.03
C LEU A 394 -8.14 16.17 3.02
N GLN A 395 -8.72 15.15 2.39
CA GLN A 395 -8.15 13.81 2.35
C GLN A 395 -6.83 13.76 1.57
N SER A 396 -6.72 14.45 0.43
CA SER A 396 -5.50 14.51 -0.38
C SER A 396 -4.34 15.21 0.33
N ARG A 397 -4.61 16.10 1.30
CA ARG A 397 -3.56 16.68 2.15
C ARG A 397 -3.04 15.69 3.18
N GLN A 398 -3.89 14.79 3.68
CA GLN A 398 -3.50 13.75 4.64
C GLN A 398 -2.82 12.58 3.95
N ARG A 399 -3.21 12.28 2.71
CA ARG A 399 -2.69 11.19 1.90
C ARG A 399 -2.16 11.71 0.55
N PRO A 400 -1.11 12.56 0.57
CA PRO A 400 -0.62 13.22 -0.64
C PRO A 400 0.01 12.28 -1.66
N ASN A 401 0.37 11.05 -1.24
CA ASN A 401 1.01 10.06 -2.09
C ASN A 401 0.03 9.07 -2.74
N ASP A 402 -1.28 9.26 -2.54
CA ASP A 402 -2.34 8.42 -3.13
C ASP A 402 -2.81 9.01 -4.49
N PRO A 403 -2.45 8.39 -5.63
CA PRO A 403 -2.85 8.90 -6.94
C PRO A 403 -4.37 8.81 -7.16
N ASN A 404 -5.07 7.84 -6.58
CA ASN A 404 -6.51 7.68 -6.80
C ASN A 404 -7.30 8.85 -6.20
N LEU A 405 -6.86 9.36 -5.03
CA LEU A 405 -7.45 10.55 -4.43
C LEU A 405 -7.27 11.80 -5.31
N TRP A 406 -6.07 12.01 -5.88
CA TRP A 406 -5.83 13.14 -6.78
C TRP A 406 -6.62 13.04 -8.08
N TYR A 407 -6.78 11.82 -8.61
CA TYR A 407 -7.65 11.57 -9.76
C TYR A 407 -9.11 11.93 -9.46
N GLN A 408 -9.68 11.38 -8.37
CA GLN A 408 -11.05 11.68 -7.97
C GLN A 408 -11.26 13.18 -7.71
N LEU A 409 -10.31 13.82 -7.03
CA LEU A 409 -10.37 15.26 -6.77
C LEU A 409 -10.36 16.08 -8.06
N ALA A 410 -9.57 15.69 -9.06
CA ALA A 410 -9.57 16.33 -10.36
C ALA A 410 -10.93 16.18 -11.07
N GLU A 411 -11.53 15.01 -11.03
CA GLU A 411 -12.83 14.76 -11.67
C GLU A 411 -13.95 15.56 -11.01
N VAL A 412 -14.03 15.53 -9.67
CA VAL A 412 -15.00 16.32 -8.91
C VAL A 412 -14.85 17.82 -9.17
N ARG A 413 -13.61 18.33 -9.19
CA ARG A 413 -13.36 19.76 -9.51
C ARG A 413 -13.79 20.13 -10.92
N GLY A 414 -13.71 19.19 -11.85
CA GLY A 414 -14.19 19.39 -13.22
C GLY A 414 -15.70 19.58 -13.23
N LEU A 415 -16.43 18.72 -12.50
CA LEU A 415 -17.88 18.80 -12.35
C LEU A 415 -18.32 20.06 -11.58
N ALA A 416 -17.53 20.50 -10.59
CA ALA A 416 -17.75 21.76 -9.87
C ALA A 416 -17.41 23.03 -10.68
N GLY A 417 -16.82 22.90 -11.88
CA GLY A 417 -16.37 24.04 -12.68
C GLY A 417 -15.10 24.74 -12.14
N ASN A 418 -14.40 24.13 -11.17
CA ASN A 418 -13.14 24.65 -10.64
C ASN A 418 -11.95 24.30 -11.56
N ILE A 419 -11.88 24.95 -12.72
CA ILE A 419 -10.90 24.64 -13.78
C ILE A 419 -9.46 24.75 -13.31
N LEU A 420 -9.13 25.79 -12.52
CA LEU A 420 -7.79 25.92 -11.92
C LEU A 420 -7.47 24.69 -11.04
N GLY A 421 -8.40 24.32 -10.17
CA GLY A 421 -8.24 23.19 -9.27
C GLY A 421 -8.11 21.85 -9.99
N VAL A 422 -8.77 21.67 -11.15
CA VAL A 422 -8.62 20.47 -12.00
C VAL A 422 -7.18 20.33 -12.45
N HIS A 423 -6.61 21.38 -13.04
CA HIS A 423 -5.24 21.35 -13.52
C HIS A 423 -4.24 21.10 -12.39
N MET A 424 -4.45 21.71 -11.21
CA MET A 424 -3.62 21.46 -10.04
C MET A 424 -3.71 19.99 -9.56
N ALA A 425 -4.92 19.42 -9.46
CA ALA A 425 -5.09 18.04 -9.02
C ALA A 425 -4.55 17.02 -10.05
N ARG A 426 -4.77 17.25 -11.35
CA ARG A 426 -4.21 16.42 -12.42
C ARG A 426 -2.69 16.47 -12.45
N ALA A 427 -2.08 17.63 -12.17
CA ALA A 427 -0.63 17.72 -12.06
C ALA A 427 -0.09 16.77 -11.00
N GLU A 428 -0.67 16.78 -9.78
CA GLU A 428 -0.25 15.88 -8.71
C GLU A 428 -0.46 14.39 -9.05
N TYR A 429 -1.60 14.06 -9.66
CA TYR A 429 -1.86 12.71 -10.18
C TYR A 429 -0.77 12.24 -11.16
N PHE A 430 -0.38 13.09 -12.12
CA PHE A 430 0.66 12.76 -13.11
C PHE A 430 2.05 12.69 -12.48
N ILE A 431 2.37 13.53 -11.50
CA ILE A 431 3.63 13.46 -10.73
C ILE A 431 3.75 12.13 -9.99
N LEU A 432 2.66 11.63 -9.42
CA LEU A 432 2.65 10.34 -8.70
C LEU A 432 2.78 9.12 -9.61
N GLN A 433 2.76 9.32 -10.93
CA GLN A 433 2.93 8.30 -11.96
C GLN A 433 4.12 8.59 -12.89
N ALA A 434 5.04 9.47 -12.49
CA ALA A 434 6.21 9.85 -13.30
C ALA A 434 5.85 10.37 -14.72
N GLN A 435 4.61 10.81 -14.96
CA GLN A 435 4.17 11.43 -16.21
C GLN A 435 4.50 12.94 -16.18
N PHE A 436 5.78 13.28 -15.99
CA PHE A 436 6.24 14.63 -15.68
C PHE A 436 5.90 15.66 -16.77
N GLU A 437 5.96 15.30 -18.05
CA GLU A 437 5.55 16.21 -19.13
C GLU A 437 4.07 16.57 -19.06
N ARG A 438 3.20 15.59 -18.77
CA ARG A 438 1.77 15.84 -18.57
C ARG A 438 1.54 16.69 -17.33
N ALA A 439 2.26 16.43 -16.24
CA ALA A 439 2.18 17.26 -15.04
C ALA A 439 2.58 18.72 -15.30
N LYS A 440 3.71 18.96 -15.97
CA LYS A 440 4.16 20.30 -16.36
C LYS A 440 3.14 21.00 -17.25
N MET A 441 2.56 20.28 -18.21
CA MET A 441 1.50 20.82 -19.07
C MET A 441 0.28 21.27 -18.25
N GLN A 442 -0.21 20.45 -17.33
CA GLN A 442 -1.32 20.84 -16.45
C GLN A 442 -0.97 22.07 -15.60
N LEU A 443 0.24 22.14 -15.03
CA LEU A 443 0.68 23.31 -14.26
C LEU A 443 0.80 24.58 -15.10
N ARG A 444 1.18 24.49 -16.37
CA ARG A 444 1.20 25.64 -17.29
C ARG A 444 -0.22 26.16 -17.55
N TYR A 445 -1.18 25.28 -17.79
CA TYR A 445 -2.59 25.67 -17.90
C TYR A 445 -3.11 26.32 -16.60
N ALA A 446 -2.78 25.75 -15.44
CA ALA A 446 -3.08 26.36 -14.15
C ALA A 446 -2.44 27.76 -14.01
N TYR A 447 -1.20 27.93 -14.48
CA TYR A 447 -0.48 29.20 -14.40
C TYR A 447 -1.20 30.31 -15.17
N GLU A 448 -1.66 30.01 -16.40
CA GLU A 448 -2.41 30.93 -17.25
C GLU A 448 -3.72 31.41 -16.61
N LEU A 449 -4.33 30.60 -15.74
CA LEU A 449 -5.56 30.95 -15.01
C LEU A 449 -5.31 31.77 -13.73
N THR A 450 -4.05 32.00 -13.34
CA THR A 450 -3.68 32.66 -12.07
C THR A 450 -3.13 34.07 -12.23
N VAL A 451 -3.42 34.76 -13.35
CA VAL A 451 -2.85 36.07 -13.72
C VAL A 451 -2.92 37.11 -12.59
N SER A 452 -4.02 37.13 -11.82
CA SER A 452 -4.24 38.07 -10.71
C SER A 452 -3.74 37.57 -9.35
N ASN A 453 -3.29 36.31 -9.23
CA ASN A 453 -2.91 35.68 -7.97
C ASN A 453 -1.41 35.32 -7.93
N LYS A 454 -0.59 36.29 -7.52
CA LYS A 454 0.88 36.13 -7.42
C LYS A 454 1.32 34.98 -6.49
N ILE A 455 0.56 34.70 -5.43
CA ILE A 455 0.88 33.62 -4.49
C ILE A 455 0.73 32.26 -5.19
N GLN A 456 -0.38 32.05 -5.89
CA GLN A 456 -0.61 30.81 -6.65
C GLN A 456 0.40 30.66 -7.79
N GLN A 457 0.70 31.73 -8.51
CA GLN A 457 1.77 31.72 -9.52
C GLN A 457 3.12 31.29 -8.93
N GLY A 458 3.48 31.81 -7.75
CA GLY A 458 4.71 31.42 -7.06
C GLY A 458 4.73 29.93 -6.72
N ARG A 459 3.62 29.38 -6.21
CA ARG A 459 3.49 27.95 -5.90
C ARG A 459 3.60 27.07 -7.15
N ILE A 460 2.92 27.46 -8.24
CA ILE A 460 2.98 26.72 -9.51
C ILE A 460 4.41 26.75 -10.08
N LYS A 461 5.09 27.90 -10.05
CA LYS A 461 6.49 28.00 -10.48
C LYS A 461 7.41 27.13 -9.64
N GLN A 462 7.21 27.09 -8.32
CA GLN A 462 7.98 26.20 -7.46
C GLN A 462 7.71 24.74 -7.82
N ARG A 463 6.44 24.35 -7.98
CA ARG A 463 6.09 22.98 -8.33
C ARG A 463 6.65 22.54 -9.68
N LEU A 464 6.69 23.43 -10.67
CA LEU A 464 7.36 23.20 -11.95
C LEU A 464 8.86 22.93 -11.76
N ARG A 465 9.54 23.69 -10.89
CA ARG A 465 10.96 23.44 -10.55
C ARG A 465 11.14 22.09 -9.87
N ASP A 466 10.28 21.75 -8.90
CA ASP A 466 10.34 20.45 -8.22
C ASP A 466 10.23 19.29 -9.23
N ILE A 467 9.40 19.42 -10.27
CA ILE A 467 9.30 18.41 -11.35
C ILE A 467 10.59 18.33 -12.15
N THR A 468 11.18 19.47 -12.52
CA THR A 468 12.47 19.49 -13.22
C THR A 468 13.57 18.83 -12.39
N ASP A 469 13.64 19.12 -11.09
CA ASP A 469 14.60 18.49 -10.18
C ASP A 469 14.37 16.96 -10.09
N MET A 470 13.10 16.53 -10.06
CA MET A 470 12.74 15.10 -10.11
C MET A 470 13.18 14.43 -11.42
N GLU A 471 13.02 15.10 -12.57
CA GLU A 471 13.48 14.59 -13.86
C GLU A 471 15.01 14.53 -13.98
N GLU A 472 15.72 15.53 -13.47
CA GLU A 472 17.18 15.52 -13.41
C GLU A 472 17.69 14.42 -12.50
N LYS A 473 17.09 14.26 -11.32
CA LYS A 473 17.36 13.11 -10.45
C LYS A 473 17.13 11.82 -11.23
N LEU A 474 16.00 11.64 -11.90
CA LEU A 474 15.71 10.41 -12.67
C LEU A 474 16.74 10.13 -13.79
N LYS A 475 17.31 11.16 -14.43
CA LYS A 475 18.35 10.99 -15.45
C LYS A 475 19.71 10.62 -14.87
N ASN A 476 19.96 11.03 -13.63
CA ASN A 476 21.21 10.81 -12.90
C ASN A 476 21.14 9.59 -11.96
N LEU A 477 19.92 9.08 -11.74
CA LEU A 477 19.57 7.81 -11.11
C LEU A 477 19.64 6.69 -12.12
#